data_AF-U7UKC7-F1
#
_entry.id   AF-U7UKC7-F1
#
_cell.length_a   1.000
_cell.length_b   1.000
_cell.length_c   1.000
_cell.angle_alpha   90.00
_cell.angle_beta   90.00
_cell.angle_gamma   90.00
#
_symmetry.space_group_name_H-M   'P 1'
#
loop_
_entity.id
_entity.type
_entity.pdbx_description
1 polymer ?
#
loop_
_entity_poly.entity_id
_entity_poly.type
_entity_poly.pdbx_seq_one_letter_code
_entity_poly.pdbx_strand_id
1 'polypeptide(L)'
;MDSEKYWENRAIEREEYWNKQSQAMVDKELANYYQASLDAIQKDIDALYGRFARDNKLDMEEARKLITGKEYKTWRYSLEEYCEKIKKTGNAGLLRELNTLAMRSRITRLDKLHANTLQELDSLGRKQLATMDGFYKKVFESQYYEGLFDMGKAGKVLAAVNKVVPDKVEAIMRNRWSGKNYSDRIWDDKQKLAQEIKQNVLTAVHRGESVDRVSKRLAERMNVSKSNAKRLVRTELNYVNNQASLESIKDAGMKYFRFIATLDKRTSAICREHDGREFSLTEASAGSNVPPLHPNCRSTIAGSFGRGLGKYGTRFARDKSGKGIHVPSDMTYEDWYNKYVEGSYHKYIEGLNDAFRKALAFGHRTGNEGLYWRDKDGNTPFPDMSGNQNSVVFSDELMEFLKNAGEGTLDCIHNHPMSSSFSGQDLCVMNAYKSIDKMLVIGHDGTKYSCSVGNGKRIRSEYILKRHDAIINGYEMTYRKLVKFGMDQNAAWKEVTHLANIDLANELGWDYERTK
;
A
#
# COMPACT_ATOMS: atom_id res chain seq x y z
N MET A 1 -14.06 14.46 18.18
CA MET A 1 -13.13 13.72 17.29
C MET A 1 -14.02 12.95 16.34
N ASP A 2 -13.85 13.10 15.02
CA ASP A 2 -14.67 12.36 14.05
C ASP A 2 -14.45 10.85 14.21
N SER A 3 -15.53 10.09 14.36
CA SER A 3 -15.49 8.66 14.67
C SER A 3 -14.87 7.82 13.56
N GLU A 4 -15.10 8.17 12.28
CA GLU A 4 -14.50 7.44 11.15
C GLU A 4 -12.98 7.53 11.18
N LYS A 5 -12.50 8.76 11.34
CA LYS A 5 -11.08 9.06 11.36
C LYS A 5 -10.35 8.47 12.57
N TYR A 6 -11.03 8.32 13.71
CA TYR A 6 -10.49 7.52 14.81
C TYR A 6 -10.27 6.06 14.38
N TRP A 7 -11.25 5.44 13.71
CA TRP A 7 -11.14 4.05 13.25
C TRP A 7 -10.07 3.85 12.17
N GLU A 8 -9.91 4.80 11.25
CA GLU A 8 -8.84 4.77 10.24
C GLU A 8 -7.46 4.75 10.88
N ASN A 9 -7.20 5.66 11.82
CA ASN A 9 -5.92 5.73 12.52
C ASN A 9 -5.63 4.45 13.29
N ARG A 10 -6.63 3.92 13.99
CA ARG A 10 -6.50 2.67 14.73
C ARG A 10 -6.27 1.47 13.81
N ALA A 11 -6.91 1.44 12.65
CA ALA A 11 -6.68 0.40 11.64
C ALA A 11 -5.25 0.44 11.10
N ILE A 12 -4.69 1.63 10.84
CA ILE A 12 -3.30 1.81 10.39
C ILE A 12 -2.32 1.38 11.49
N GLU A 13 -2.52 1.83 12.74
CA GLU A 13 -1.66 1.48 13.87
C GLU A 13 -1.61 -0.03 14.11
N ARG A 14 -2.76 -0.72 14.04
CA ARG A 14 -2.84 -2.19 14.18
C ARG A 14 -2.16 -2.92 13.02
N GLU A 15 -2.35 -2.45 11.79
CA GLU A 15 -1.68 -3.00 10.60
C GLU A 15 -0.16 -2.93 10.79
N GLU A 16 0.37 -1.78 11.21
CA GLU A 16 1.80 -1.61 11.44
C GLU A 16 2.32 -2.48 12.61
N TYR A 17 1.55 -2.57 13.69
CA TYR A 17 1.90 -3.42 14.84
C TYR A 17 2.05 -4.88 14.42
N TRP A 18 1.03 -5.44 13.76
CA TRP A 18 1.04 -6.84 13.34
C TRP A 18 2.08 -7.11 12.26
N ASN A 19 2.33 -6.14 11.37
CA ASN A 19 3.44 -6.22 10.43
C ASN A 19 4.80 -6.37 11.15
N LYS A 20 5.05 -5.60 12.21
CA LYS A 20 6.28 -5.74 13.01
C LYS A 20 6.37 -7.10 13.71
N GLN A 21 5.26 -7.58 14.29
CA GLN A 21 5.23 -8.90 14.93
C GLN A 21 5.50 -10.03 13.94
N SER A 22 4.92 -9.96 12.74
CA SER A 22 5.15 -10.97 11.71
C SER A 22 6.60 -10.99 11.22
N GLN A 23 7.23 -9.82 11.11
CA GLN A 23 8.65 -9.72 10.77
C GLN A 23 9.51 -10.40 11.83
N ALA A 24 9.22 -10.18 13.13
CA ALA A 24 9.92 -10.82 14.22
C ALA A 24 9.73 -12.35 14.23
N MET A 25 8.51 -12.84 13.98
CA MET A 25 8.21 -14.27 13.86
C MET A 25 8.98 -14.91 12.69
N VAL A 26 9.01 -14.26 11.53
CA VAL A 26 9.77 -14.74 10.37
C VAL A 26 11.27 -14.78 10.66
N ASP A 27 11.82 -13.70 11.20
CA ASP A 27 13.27 -13.53 11.39
C ASP A 27 13.83 -14.40 12.52
N LYS A 28 12.97 -14.86 13.44
CA LYS A 28 13.34 -15.74 14.55
C LYS A 28 12.89 -17.18 14.31
N GLU A 29 11.58 -17.43 14.36
CA GLU A 29 11.05 -18.80 14.41
C GLU A 29 11.25 -19.52 13.08
N LEU A 30 10.77 -18.94 11.99
CA LEU A 30 10.89 -19.56 10.66
C LEU A 30 12.36 -19.64 10.25
N ALA A 31 13.14 -18.59 10.48
CA ALA A 31 14.57 -18.62 10.20
C ALA A 31 15.29 -19.78 10.92
N ASN A 32 14.97 -20.04 12.19
CA ASN A 32 15.52 -21.15 12.95
C ASN A 32 15.08 -22.52 12.41
N TYR A 33 13.81 -22.69 12.02
CA TYR A 33 13.35 -23.95 11.43
C TYR A 33 14.05 -24.25 10.10
N TYR A 34 14.18 -23.23 9.24
CA TYR A 34 14.88 -23.35 7.96
C TYR A 34 16.36 -23.67 8.16
N GLN A 35 17.03 -23.04 9.13
CA GLN A 35 18.43 -23.32 9.43
C GLN A 35 18.60 -24.75 9.96
N ALA A 36 17.76 -25.18 10.91
CA ALA A 36 17.83 -26.54 11.46
C ALA A 36 17.61 -27.62 10.39
N SER A 37 16.66 -27.42 9.48
CA SER A 37 16.45 -28.34 8.36
C SER A 37 17.61 -28.31 7.36
N LEU A 38 18.21 -27.15 7.09
CA LEU A 38 19.40 -27.05 6.27
C LEU A 38 20.56 -27.86 6.89
N ASP A 39 20.81 -27.69 8.19
CA ASP A 39 21.88 -28.38 8.90
C ASP A 39 21.66 -29.90 8.92
N ALA A 40 20.41 -30.35 9.09
CA ALA A 40 20.05 -31.76 9.06
C ALA A 40 20.28 -32.40 7.69
N ILE A 41 19.80 -31.75 6.62
CA ILE A 41 20.01 -32.22 5.24
C ILE A 41 21.50 -32.19 4.89
N GLN A 42 22.23 -31.16 5.34
CA GLN A 42 23.67 -31.07 5.12
C GLN A 42 24.42 -32.22 5.78
N LYS A 43 24.08 -32.54 7.03
CA LYS A 43 24.65 -33.68 7.76
C LYS A 43 24.39 -35.01 7.03
N ASP A 44 23.22 -35.17 6.43
CA ASP A 44 22.89 -36.38 5.66
C ASP A 44 23.69 -36.47 4.35
N ILE A 45 23.90 -35.34 3.67
CA ILE A 45 24.80 -35.26 2.51
C ILE A 45 26.23 -35.60 2.95
N ASP A 46 26.74 -34.99 4.01
CA ASP A 46 28.10 -35.25 4.51
C ASP A 46 28.29 -36.72 4.89
N ALA A 47 27.27 -37.33 5.51
CA ALA A 47 27.30 -38.74 5.89
C ALA A 47 27.23 -39.71 4.69
N LEU A 48 26.72 -39.27 3.53
CA LEU A 48 26.80 -40.02 2.28
C LEU A 48 28.25 -40.10 1.79
N TYR A 49 28.97 -38.97 1.79
CA TYR A 49 30.37 -38.90 1.32
C TYR A 49 31.37 -39.45 2.35
N GLY A 50 31.21 -39.15 3.63
CA GLY A 50 32.13 -39.54 4.70
C GLY A 50 32.17 -41.04 4.99
N ARG A 51 31.05 -41.76 4.83
CA ARG A 51 31.05 -43.24 4.94
C ARG A 51 31.77 -43.90 3.76
N PHE A 52 31.61 -43.38 2.55
CA PHE A 52 32.35 -43.88 1.39
C PHE A 52 33.86 -43.73 1.58
N ALA A 53 34.32 -42.58 2.09
CA ALA A 53 35.73 -42.36 2.41
C ALA A 53 36.25 -43.39 3.43
N ARG A 54 35.50 -43.59 4.53
CA ARG A 54 35.85 -44.54 5.60
C ARG A 54 35.90 -46.00 5.13
N ASP A 55 34.87 -46.46 4.42
CA ASP A 55 34.76 -47.84 3.91
C ASP A 55 35.92 -48.20 2.95
N ASN A 56 36.55 -47.19 2.33
CA ASN A 56 37.63 -47.36 1.36
C ASN A 56 39.01 -46.96 1.87
N LYS A 57 39.11 -46.58 3.16
CA LYS A 57 40.32 -46.03 3.78
C LYS A 57 40.93 -44.88 2.96
N LEU A 58 40.06 -44.00 2.48
CA LEU A 58 40.43 -42.83 1.71
C LEU A 58 40.22 -41.61 2.60
N ASP A 59 41.07 -40.60 2.43
CA ASP A 59 40.70 -39.26 2.89
C ASP A 59 39.56 -38.69 2.01
N MET A 60 38.98 -37.56 2.43
CA MET A 60 37.85 -36.97 1.70
C MET A 60 38.23 -36.48 0.29
N GLU A 61 39.49 -36.09 0.05
CA GLU A 61 40.00 -35.71 -1.27
C GLU A 61 40.23 -36.92 -2.19
N GLU A 62 40.72 -38.03 -1.65
CA GLU A 62 40.95 -39.28 -2.36
C GLU A 62 39.62 -39.96 -2.71
N ALA A 63 38.70 -40.01 -1.75
CA ALA A 63 37.32 -40.45 -1.96
C ALA A 63 36.65 -39.65 -3.08
N ARG A 64 36.91 -38.34 -3.12
CA ARG A 64 36.47 -37.44 -4.17
C ARG A 64 37.16 -37.75 -5.50
N LYS A 65 38.48 -37.89 -5.59
CA LYS A 65 39.16 -38.26 -6.84
C LYS A 65 38.65 -39.57 -7.42
N LEU A 66 38.34 -40.56 -6.59
CA LEU A 66 37.83 -41.85 -7.07
C LEU A 66 36.39 -41.79 -7.60
N ILE A 67 35.48 -41.08 -6.91
CA ILE A 67 34.11 -40.90 -7.39
C ILE A 67 34.07 -40.06 -8.68
N THR A 68 35.00 -39.12 -8.84
CA THR A 68 35.03 -38.14 -9.95
C THR A 68 35.93 -38.53 -11.13
N GLY A 69 36.90 -39.42 -10.91
CA GLY A 69 37.92 -39.79 -11.87
C GLY A 69 37.44 -40.62 -13.07
N LYS A 70 38.34 -40.80 -14.04
CA LYS A 70 38.15 -41.72 -15.19
C LYS A 70 38.18 -43.19 -14.76
N GLU A 71 38.73 -43.47 -13.59
CA GLU A 71 38.79 -44.80 -13.01
C GLU A 71 37.39 -45.29 -12.61
N TYR A 72 37.15 -46.59 -12.78
CA TYR A 72 35.96 -47.31 -12.31
C TYR A 72 34.61 -46.72 -12.77
N LYS A 73 34.51 -46.40 -14.07
CA LYS A 73 33.25 -45.97 -14.71
C LYS A 73 32.42 -47.13 -15.28
N THR A 74 33.09 -48.22 -15.63
CA THR A 74 32.49 -49.35 -16.33
C THR A 74 32.70 -50.59 -15.49
N TRP A 75 31.64 -51.38 -15.31
CA TRP A 75 31.73 -52.66 -14.65
C TRP A 75 32.60 -53.60 -15.48
N ARG A 76 33.70 -54.10 -14.90
CA ARG A 76 34.61 -55.05 -15.57
C ARG A 76 34.17 -56.50 -15.40
N TYR A 77 33.44 -56.79 -14.33
CA TYR A 77 32.94 -58.12 -13.97
C TYR A 77 31.51 -58.01 -13.44
N SER A 78 30.83 -59.16 -13.37
CA SER A 78 29.58 -59.28 -12.62
C SER A 78 29.80 -59.07 -11.12
N LEU A 79 28.73 -58.76 -10.38
CA LEU A 79 28.78 -58.51 -8.93
C LEU A 79 29.26 -59.75 -8.17
N GLU A 80 28.80 -60.93 -8.59
CA GLU A 80 29.20 -62.24 -8.09
C GLU A 80 30.70 -62.48 -8.28
N GLU A 81 31.24 -62.20 -9.47
CA GLU A 81 32.66 -62.36 -9.77
C GLU A 81 33.56 -61.39 -8.98
N TYR A 82 33.13 -60.14 -8.76
CA TYR A 82 33.86 -59.23 -7.88
C TYR A 82 33.92 -59.80 -6.45
N CYS A 83 32.79 -60.27 -5.90
CA CYS A 83 32.74 -60.83 -4.56
C CYS A 83 33.60 -62.10 -4.41
N GLU A 84 33.57 -63.01 -5.38
CA GLU A 84 34.42 -64.21 -5.37
C GLU A 84 35.90 -63.88 -5.44
N LYS A 85 36.30 -62.97 -6.34
CA LYS A 85 37.71 -62.56 -6.50
C LYS A 85 38.21 -61.85 -5.25
N ILE A 86 37.42 -60.97 -4.64
CA ILE A 86 37.79 -60.27 -3.39
C ILE A 86 37.92 -61.27 -2.23
N LYS A 87 37.00 -62.24 -2.10
CA LYS A 87 37.09 -63.28 -1.05
C LYS A 87 38.32 -64.18 -1.21
N LYS A 88 38.67 -64.57 -2.43
CA LYS A 88 39.84 -65.42 -2.71
C LYS A 88 41.17 -64.70 -2.55
N THR A 89 41.25 -63.41 -2.88
CA THR A 89 42.53 -62.68 -3.00
C THR A 89 42.76 -61.61 -1.94
N GLY A 90 41.71 -61.14 -1.25
CA GLY A 90 41.79 -60.01 -0.33
C GLY A 90 42.19 -58.68 -0.99
N ASN A 91 42.07 -58.57 -2.32
CA ASN A 91 42.61 -57.44 -3.07
C ASN A 91 41.85 -56.13 -2.76
N ALA A 92 42.52 -55.23 -2.04
CA ALA A 92 41.98 -53.93 -1.64
C ALA A 92 41.65 -52.99 -2.82
N GLY A 93 42.34 -53.12 -3.95
CA GLY A 93 42.07 -52.37 -5.18
C GLY A 93 40.75 -52.80 -5.84
N LEU A 94 40.52 -54.11 -5.95
CA LEU A 94 39.26 -54.69 -6.46
C LEU A 94 38.06 -54.34 -5.55
N LEU A 95 38.25 -54.35 -4.24
CA LEU A 95 37.22 -53.92 -3.28
C LEU A 95 36.90 -52.43 -3.43
N ARG A 96 37.92 -51.58 -3.62
CA ARG A 96 37.76 -50.14 -3.84
C ARG A 96 37.06 -49.83 -5.17
N GLU A 97 37.41 -50.55 -6.23
CA GLU A 97 36.73 -50.49 -7.53
C GLU A 97 35.24 -50.86 -7.41
N LEU A 98 34.94 -52.01 -6.78
CA LEU A 98 33.56 -52.44 -6.52
C LEU A 98 32.79 -51.41 -5.70
N ASN A 99 33.38 -50.90 -4.61
CA ASN A 99 32.74 -49.88 -3.77
C ASN A 99 32.48 -48.57 -4.53
N THR A 100 33.36 -48.19 -5.46
CA THR A 100 33.24 -46.98 -6.28
C THR A 100 32.16 -47.14 -7.35
N LEU A 101 32.14 -48.27 -8.07
CA LEU A 101 31.08 -48.65 -9.01
C LEU A 101 29.73 -48.79 -8.31
N ALA A 102 29.70 -49.42 -7.14
CA ALA A 102 28.51 -49.58 -6.30
C ALA A 102 28.01 -48.23 -5.76
N MET A 103 28.89 -47.32 -5.33
CA MET A 103 28.49 -45.98 -4.88
C MET A 103 27.89 -45.15 -6.03
N ARG A 104 28.48 -45.24 -7.22
CA ARG A 104 28.01 -44.57 -8.44
C ARG A 104 26.68 -45.14 -8.97
N SER A 105 26.41 -46.43 -8.73
CA SER A 105 25.20 -47.14 -9.18
C SER A 105 24.10 -47.25 -8.12
N ARG A 106 24.38 -46.96 -6.84
CA ARG A 106 23.43 -47.13 -5.73
C ARG A 106 22.39 -46.02 -5.68
N ILE A 107 21.35 -46.23 -6.48
CA ILE A 107 20.02 -45.65 -6.35
C ILE A 107 19.55 -45.71 -4.88
N THR A 108 19.73 -46.84 -4.18
CA THR A 108 19.25 -47.04 -2.79
C THR A 108 19.82 -46.09 -1.72
N ARG A 109 21.06 -45.61 -1.87
CA ARG A 109 21.65 -44.64 -0.92
C ARG A 109 21.13 -43.22 -1.20
N LEU A 110 20.99 -42.89 -2.47
CA LEU A 110 20.38 -41.63 -2.91
C LEU A 110 18.88 -41.60 -2.58
N ASP A 111 18.20 -42.73 -2.66
CA ASP A 111 16.81 -42.89 -2.25
C ASP A 111 16.65 -42.69 -0.76
N LYS A 112 17.57 -43.22 0.06
CA LYS A 112 17.57 -42.98 1.51
C LYS A 112 17.79 -41.50 1.84
N LEU A 113 18.77 -40.86 1.21
CA LEU A 113 19.01 -39.42 1.38
C LEU A 113 17.79 -38.60 0.95
N HIS A 114 17.16 -38.98 -0.16
CA HIS A 114 15.94 -38.35 -0.64
C HIS A 114 14.77 -38.55 0.32
N ALA A 115 14.58 -39.76 0.87
CA ALA A 115 13.55 -40.05 1.86
C ALA A 115 13.75 -39.22 3.14
N ASN A 116 14.99 -39.13 3.65
CA ASN A 116 15.31 -38.27 4.79
C ASN A 116 15.04 -36.79 4.48
N THR A 117 15.41 -36.33 3.29
CA THR A 117 15.13 -34.96 2.84
C THR A 117 13.62 -34.68 2.83
N LEU A 118 12.81 -35.61 2.35
CA LEU A 118 11.35 -35.49 2.36
C LEU A 118 10.80 -35.41 3.79
N GLN A 119 11.32 -36.22 4.72
CA GLN A 119 10.93 -36.18 6.13
C GLN A 119 11.29 -34.84 6.79
N GLU A 120 12.49 -34.33 6.54
CA GLU A 120 12.93 -33.03 7.07
C GLU A 120 12.08 -31.88 6.52
N LEU A 121 11.73 -31.92 5.23
CA LEU A 121 10.89 -30.89 4.62
C LEU A 121 9.41 -31.00 5.04
N ASP A 122 8.90 -32.20 5.32
CA ASP A 122 7.58 -32.39 5.93
C ASP A 122 7.55 -31.80 7.35
N SER A 123 8.55 -32.13 8.17
CA SER A 123 8.73 -31.55 9.51
C SER A 123 8.79 -30.02 9.47
N LEU A 124 9.56 -29.45 8.55
CA LEU A 124 9.64 -28.00 8.32
C LEU A 124 8.27 -27.42 7.91
N GLY A 125 7.57 -28.07 6.98
CA GLY A 125 6.24 -27.68 6.52
C GLY A 125 5.22 -27.65 7.66
N ARG A 126 5.19 -28.69 8.51
CA ARG A 126 4.31 -28.77 9.69
C ARG A 126 4.61 -27.68 10.70
N LYS A 127 5.88 -27.44 11.02
CA LYS A 127 6.30 -26.36 11.95
C LYS A 127 5.88 -25.00 11.43
N GLN A 128 6.17 -24.71 10.15
CA GLN A 128 5.75 -23.46 9.49
C GLN A 128 4.23 -23.29 9.54
N LEU A 129 3.47 -24.35 9.19
CA LEU A 129 2.02 -24.33 9.19
C LEU A 129 1.46 -24.05 10.59
N ALA A 130 1.96 -24.74 11.62
CA ALA A 130 1.51 -24.57 13.00
C ALA A 130 1.80 -23.15 13.54
N THR A 131 3.00 -22.62 13.30
CA THR A 131 3.36 -21.25 13.69
C THR A 131 2.46 -20.22 13.00
N MET A 132 2.23 -20.37 11.69
CA MET A 132 1.35 -19.46 10.94
C MET A 132 -0.10 -19.57 11.41
N ASP A 133 -0.62 -20.78 11.64
CA ASP A 133 -1.99 -21.01 12.09
C ASP A 133 -2.26 -20.33 13.44
N GLY A 134 -1.41 -20.57 14.43
CA GLY A 134 -1.53 -19.93 15.75
C GLY A 134 -1.37 -18.41 15.69
N PHE A 135 -0.45 -17.92 14.86
CA PHE A 135 -0.27 -16.48 14.67
C PHE A 135 -1.50 -15.81 14.04
N TYR A 136 -2.08 -16.39 13.00
CA TYR A 136 -3.25 -15.84 12.32
C TYR A 136 -4.52 -15.88 13.17
N LYS A 137 -4.73 -16.94 13.95
CA LYS A 137 -5.84 -16.98 14.92
C LYS A 137 -5.76 -15.81 15.91
N LYS A 138 -4.57 -15.58 16.48
CA LYS A 138 -4.32 -14.46 17.40
C LYS A 138 -4.55 -13.09 16.74
N VAL A 139 -4.05 -12.92 15.52
CA VAL A 139 -4.24 -11.68 14.74
C VAL A 139 -5.72 -11.43 14.49
N PHE A 140 -6.45 -12.44 14.03
CA PHE A 140 -7.88 -12.33 13.73
C PHE A 140 -8.67 -11.90 14.96
N GLU A 141 -8.48 -12.59 16.09
CA GLU A 141 -9.17 -12.30 17.34
C GLU A 141 -8.90 -10.87 17.82
N SER A 142 -7.63 -10.46 17.87
CA SER A 142 -7.24 -9.11 18.27
C SER A 142 -7.86 -8.06 17.34
N GLN A 143 -7.72 -8.22 16.02
CA GLN A 143 -8.23 -7.25 15.07
C GLN A 143 -9.75 -7.12 15.12
N TYR A 144 -10.47 -8.24 15.26
CA TYR A 144 -11.92 -8.26 15.37
C TYR A 144 -12.42 -7.57 16.65
N TYR A 145 -11.90 -7.96 17.82
CA TYR A 145 -12.36 -7.41 19.09
C TYR A 145 -11.93 -5.97 19.31
N GLU A 146 -10.70 -5.60 18.94
CA GLU A 146 -10.24 -4.22 19.02
C GLU A 146 -10.98 -3.32 18.03
N GLY A 147 -11.30 -3.82 16.83
CA GLY A 147 -12.16 -3.13 15.87
C GLY A 147 -13.54 -2.83 16.45
N LEU A 148 -14.22 -3.84 16.99
CA LEU A 148 -15.52 -3.68 17.64
C LEU A 148 -15.47 -2.72 18.83
N PHE A 149 -14.43 -2.82 19.66
CA PHE A 149 -14.23 -1.94 20.80
C PHE A 149 -14.05 -0.47 20.38
N ASP A 150 -13.25 -0.22 19.35
CA ASP A 150 -13.05 1.13 18.81
C ASP A 150 -14.34 1.72 18.24
N MET A 151 -15.18 0.89 17.59
CA MET A 151 -16.51 1.29 17.11
C MET A 151 -17.52 1.51 18.24
N GLY A 152 -17.44 0.71 19.32
CA GLY A 152 -18.26 0.86 20.52
C GLY A 152 -17.97 2.11 21.34
N LYS A 153 -16.69 2.48 21.47
CA LYS A 153 -16.28 3.73 22.15
C LYS A 153 -16.85 5.00 21.52
N ALA A 154 -17.15 4.96 20.23
CA ALA A 154 -17.73 6.09 19.50
C ALA A 154 -19.27 6.17 19.63
N GLY A 155 -19.90 5.32 20.45
CA GLY A 155 -21.34 5.37 20.75
C GLY A 155 -22.24 4.78 19.67
N LYS A 156 -21.71 3.94 18.75
CA LYS A 156 -22.47 3.37 17.63
C LYS A 156 -22.42 1.83 17.53
N VAL A 157 -22.37 1.12 18.65
CA VAL A 157 -22.65 -0.33 18.63
C VAL A 157 -24.16 -0.54 18.76
N LEU A 158 -24.81 -0.90 17.65
CA LEU A 158 -26.24 -1.23 17.60
C LEU A 158 -26.51 -2.73 17.82
N ALA A 159 -25.49 -3.59 17.84
CA ALA A 159 -25.65 -5.04 17.92
C ALA A 159 -24.86 -5.66 19.09
N ALA A 160 -25.39 -6.74 19.67
CA ALA A 160 -24.72 -7.53 20.70
C ALA A 160 -23.37 -8.05 20.17
N VAL A 161 -22.30 -7.85 20.94
CA VAL A 161 -20.97 -8.38 20.61
C VAL A 161 -21.05 -9.91 20.64
N ASN A 162 -21.13 -10.52 19.46
CA ASN A 162 -21.07 -11.96 19.33
C ASN A 162 -19.63 -12.41 19.54
N LYS A 163 -19.46 -13.43 20.39
CA LYS A 163 -18.17 -14.11 20.56
C LYS A 163 -17.73 -14.67 19.21
N VAL A 164 -16.45 -14.47 18.87
CA VAL A 164 -15.86 -15.07 17.67
C VAL A 164 -16.12 -16.58 17.69
N VAL A 165 -16.76 -17.08 16.63
CA VAL A 165 -17.00 -18.51 16.42
C VAL A 165 -15.73 -19.10 15.80
N PRO A 166 -15.05 -20.06 16.46
CA PRO A 166 -13.82 -20.66 15.94
C PRO A 166 -13.95 -21.19 14.50
N ASP A 167 -15.09 -21.80 14.16
CA ASP A 167 -15.35 -22.33 12.81
C ASP A 167 -15.31 -21.25 11.72
N LYS A 168 -15.74 -20.02 12.04
CA LYS A 168 -15.70 -18.88 11.10
C LYS A 168 -14.26 -18.43 10.85
N VAL A 169 -13.43 -18.41 11.89
CA VAL A 169 -11.99 -18.10 11.77
C VAL A 169 -11.30 -19.15 10.91
N GLU A 170 -11.58 -20.43 11.15
CA GLU A 170 -11.02 -21.51 10.35
C GLU A 170 -11.49 -21.47 8.89
N ALA A 171 -12.76 -21.14 8.64
CA ALA A 171 -13.30 -20.99 7.29
C ALA A 171 -12.58 -19.86 6.52
N ILE A 172 -12.35 -18.71 7.15
CA ILE A 172 -11.60 -17.60 6.56
C ILE A 172 -10.17 -18.02 6.26
N MET A 173 -9.50 -18.68 7.21
CA MET A 173 -8.11 -19.14 7.04
C MET A 173 -7.97 -20.19 5.93
N ARG A 174 -8.97 -21.07 5.75
CA ARG A 174 -8.96 -22.10 4.69
C ARG A 174 -9.47 -21.60 3.35
N ASN A 175 -9.98 -20.36 3.27
CA ASN A 175 -10.52 -19.79 2.05
C ASN A 175 -9.46 -19.70 0.95
N ARG A 176 -9.84 -20.09 -0.27
CA ARG A 176 -9.00 -20.04 -1.47
C ARG A 176 -9.17 -18.71 -2.21
N TRP A 177 -9.04 -17.60 -1.47
CA TRP A 177 -9.34 -16.24 -1.93
C TRP A 177 -8.52 -15.79 -3.14
N SER A 178 -7.36 -16.40 -3.38
CA SER A 178 -6.52 -16.19 -4.57
C SER A 178 -6.16 -17.52 -5.26
N GLY A 179 -7.14 -18.41 -5.37
CA GLY A 179 -7.04 -19.72 -6.02
C GLY A 179 -6.46 -20.85 -5.15
N LYS A 180 -5.71 -20.51 -4.10
CA LYS A 180 -5.17 -21.43 -3.07
C LYS A 180 -5.31 -20.81 -1.68
N ASN A 181 -5.25 -21.63 -0.65
CA ASN A 181 -5.06 -21.15 0.73
C ASN A 181 -3.56 -21.23 1.12
N TYR A 182 -3.20 -20.68 2.26
CA TYR A 182 -1.78 -20.65 2.69
C TYR A 182 -1.21 -22.04 2.96
N SER A 183 -2.02 -23.01 3.42
CA SER A 183 -1.57 -24.38 3.66
C SER A 183 -1.18 -25.07 2.36
N ASP A 184 -2.04 -24.96 1.32
CA ASP A 184 -1.76 -25.46 -0.03
C ASP A 184 -0.42 -24.88 -0.54
N ARG A 185 -0.21 -23.57 -0.35
CA ARG A 185 1.03 -22.88 -0.77
C ARG A 185 2.29 -23.35 -0.04
N ILE A 186 2.18 -23.66 1.26
CA ILE A 186 3.30 -24.22 2.03
C ILE A 186 3.70 -25.57 1.46
N TRP A 187 2.74 -26.45 1.22
CA TRP A 187 3.00 -27.80 0.73
C TRP A 187 3.54 -27.80 -0.70
N ASP A 188 3.01 -26.96 -1.58
CA ASP A 188 3.55 -26.77 -2.93
C ASP A 188 5.02 -26.32 -2.91
N ASP A 189 5.36 -25.36 -2.04
CA ASP A 189 6.74 -24.88 -1.89
C ASP A 189 7.66 -25.99 -1.34
N LYS A 190 7.19 -26.83 -0.40
CA LYS A 190 7.97 -27.97 0.12
C LYS A 190 8.17 -29.06 -0.92
N GLN A 191 7.15 -29.39 -1.72
CA GLN A 191 7.28 -30.35 -2.81
C GLN A 191 8.27 -29.86 -3.87
N LYS A 192 8.18 -28.59 -4.25
CA LYS A 192 9.12 -27.97 -5.19
C LYS A 192 10.56 -28.00 -4.65
N LEU A 193 10.75 -27.62 -3.38
CA LEU A 193 12.04 -27.63 -2.73
C LEU A 193 12.62 -29.05 -2.67
N ALA A 194 11.81 -30.06 -2.32
CA ALA A 194 12.23 -31.46 -2.31
C ALA A 194 12.73 -31.92 -3.68
N GLN A 195 11.99 -31.59 -4.74
CA GLN A 195 12.36 -31.92 -6.12
C GLN A 195 13.67 -31.22 -6.52
N GLU A 196 13.83 -29.95 -6.18
CA GLU A 196 15.05 -29.18 -6.45
C GLU A 196 16.26 -29.75 -5.70
N ILE A 197 16.11 -30.12 -4.43
CA ILE A 197 17.18 -30.75 -3.65
C ILE A 197 17.54 -32.11 -4.24
N LYS A 198 16.55 -32.96 -4.55
CA LYS A 198 16.77 -34.25 -5.19
C LYS A 198 17.57 -34.09 -6.48
N GLN A 199 17.15 -33.20 -7.37
CA GLN A 199 17.82 -32.96 -8.65
C GLN A 199 19.23 -32.41 -8.45
N ASN A 200 19.43 -31.51 -7.49
CA ASN A 200 20.74 -30.94 -7.18
C ASN A 200 21.72 -32.02 -6.67
N VAL A 201 21.27 -32.89 -5.76
CA VAL A 201 22.08 -33.99 -5.23
C VAL A 201 22.40 -35.01 -6.32
N LEU A 202 21.41 -35.44 -7.11
CA LEU A 202 21.62 -36.38 -8.23
C LEU A 202 22.62 -35.82 -9.26
N THR A 203 22.43 -34.57 -9.66
CA THR A 203 23.31 -33.89 -10.61
C THR A 203 24.73 -33.78 -10.05
N ALA A 204 24.87 -33.43 -8.77
CA ALA A 204 26.15 -33.35 -8.10
C ALA A 204 26.89 -34.70 -8.08
N VAL A 205 26.19 -35.78 -7.77
CA VAL A 205 26.78 -37.13 -7.75
C VAL A 205 27.18 -37.57 -9.16
N HIS A 206 26.33 -37.36 -10.17
CA HIS A 206 26.66 -37.70 -11.55
C HIS A 206 27.85 -36.89 -12.11
N ARG A 207 27.95 -35.61 -11.75
CA ARG A 207 29.03 -34.72 -12.19
C ARG A 207 30.27 -34.78 -11.32
N GLY A 208 30.20 -35.43 -10.16
CA GLY A 208 31.32 -35.47 -9.24
C GLY A 208 31.61 -34.14 -8.57
N GLU A 209 30.58 -33.36 -8.22
CA GLU A 209 30.79 -32.08 -7.56
C GLU A 209 31.21 -32.24 -6.09
N SER A 210 31.95 -31.26 -5.56
CA SER A 210 32.37 -31.28 -4.14
C SER A 210 31.18 -31.05 -3.22
N VAL A 211 31.23 -31.67 -2.04
CA VAL A 211 30.23 -31.49 -0.97
C VAL A 211 29.98 -30.01 -0.72
N ASP A 212 31.03 -29.20 -0.54
CA ASP A 212 30.90 -27.74 -0.32
C ASP A 212 30.09 -27.02 -1.39
N ARG A 213 30.22 -27.43 -2.67
CA ARG A 213 29.44 -26.83 -3.77
C ARG A 213 27.98 -27.25 -3.68
N VAL A 214 27.70 -28.50 -3.32
CA VAL A 214 26.34 -28.98 -3.08
C VAL A 214 25.71 -28.26 -1.89
N SER A 215 26.45 -28.13 -0.79
CA SER A 215 26.04 -27.42 0.43
C SER A 215 25.68 -25.98 0.14
N LYS A 216 26.54 -25.28 -0.64
CA LYS A 216 26.28 -23.89 -1.02
C LYS A 216 24.99 -23.74 -1.82
N ARG A 217 24.77 -24.59 -2.84
CA ARG A 217 23.52 -24.56 -3.61
C ARG A 217 22.30 -24.95 -2.79
N LEU A 218 22.43 -25.90 -1.87
CA LEU A 218 21.37 -26.29 -0.95
C LEU A 218 20.98 -25.09 -0.07
N ALA A 219 21.96 -24.39 0.51
CA ALA A 219 21.73 -23.18 1.30
C ALA A 219 21.05 -22.08 0.47
N GLU A 220 21.45 -21.88 -0.78
CA GLU A 220 20.81 -20.95 -1.71
C GLU A 220 19.33 -21.31 -1.94
N ARG A 221 19.01 -22.59 -2.20
CA ARG A 221 17.62 -23.06 -2.39
C ARG A 221 16.78 -22.93 -1.12
N MET A 222 17.35 -23.27 0.04
CA MET A 222 16.69 -23.08 1.33
C MET A 222 16.39 -21.59 1.61
N ASN A 223 17.32 -20.69 1.27
CA ASN A 223 17.11 -19.26 1.41
C ASN A 223 16.02 -18.72 0.46
N VAL A 224 15.90 -19.27 -0.75
CA VAL A 224 14.79 -18.94 -1.66
C VAL A 224 13.44 -19.37 -1.07
N SER A 225 13.32 -20.61 -0.57
CA SER A 225 12.09 -21.07 0.08
C SER A 225 11.76 -20.25 1.34
N LYS A 226 12.76 -19.88 2.15
CA LYS A 226 12.58 -18.98 3.30
C LYS A 226 12.06 -17.60 2.88
N SER A 227 12.58 -17.05 1.78
CA SER A 227 12.10 -15.79 1.20
C SER A 227 10.65 -15.89 0.71
N ASN A 228 10.28 -17.04 0.12
CA ASN A 228 8.89 -17.33 -0.26
C ASN A 228 7.98 -17.41 0.97
N ALA A 229 8.42 -18.11 2.02
CA ALA A 229 7.70 -18.18 3.29
C ALA A 229 7.46 -16.79 3.89
N LYS A 230 8.48 -15.91 3.90
CA LYS A 230 8.35 -14.52 4.35
C LYS A 230 7.27 -13.76 3.57
N ARG A 231 7.27 -13.87 2.24
CA ARG A 231 6.26 -13.23 1.38
C ARG A 231 4.85 -13.76 1.67
N LEU A 232 4.73 -15.08 1.83
CA LEU A 232 3.48 -15.74 2.16
C LEU A 232 2.96 -15.24 3.50
N VAL A 233 3.81 -15.22 4.53
CA VAL A 233 3.45 -14.77 5.89
C VAL A 233 2.85 -13.37 5.85
N ARG A 234 3.51 -12.44 5.17
CA ARG A 234 3.07 -11.04 5.07
C ARG A 234 1.76 -10.89 4.29
N THR A 235 1.60 -11.63 3.21
CA THR A 235 0.42 -11.52 2.35
C THR A 235 -0.81 -12.08 3.05
N GLU A 236 -0.68 -13.25 3.67
CA GLU A 236 -1.79 -13.90 4.38
C GLU A 236 -2.09 -13.19 5.71
N LEU A 237 -1.09 -12.58 6.36
CA LEU A 237 -1.35 -11.66 7.48
C LEU A 237 -2.27 -10.51 7.06
N ASN A 238 -1.95 -9.85 5.95
CA ASN A 238 -2.75 -8.74 5.45
C ASN A 238 -4.18 -9.21 5.10
N TYR A 239 -4.32 -10.41 4.53
CA TYR A 239 -5.63 -11.03 4.29
C TYR A 239 -6.40 -11.22 5.59
N VAL A 240 -5.83 -11.92 6.57
CA VAL A 240 -6.48 -12.21 7.86
C VAL A 240 -6.87 -10.92 8.59
N ASN A 241 -5.97 -9.92 8.62
CA ASN A 241 -6.26 -8.60 9.19
C ASN A 241 -7.49 -7.95 8.55
N ASN A 242 -7.52 -7.88 7.23
CA ASN A 242 -8.60 -7.19 6.52
C ASN A 242 -9.92 -7.97 6.59
N GLN A 243 -9.89 -9.30 6.61
CA GLN A 243 -11.09 -10.11 6.86
C GLN A 243 -11.62 -9.90 8.28
N ALA A 244 -10.76 -9.86 9.29
CA ALA A 244 -11.16 -9.56 10.67
C ALA A 244 -11.75 -8.14 10.78
N SER A 245 -11.12 -7.14 10.14
CA SER A 245 -11.69 -5.79 10.03
C SER A 245 -13.08 -5.82 9.40
N LEU A 246 -13.24 -6.49 8.25
CA LEU A 246 -14.50 -6.57 7.53
C LEU A 246 -15.61 -7.16 8.39
N GLU A 247 -15.32 -8.23 9.12
CA GLU A 247 -16.27 -8.87 10.03
C GLU A 247 -16.63 -7.96 11.21
N SER A 248 -15.65 -7.27 11.81
CA SER A 248 -15.95 -6.31 12.89
C SER A 248 -16.80 -5.14 12.40
N ILE A 249 -16.57 -4.63 11.18
CA ILE A 249 -17.34 -3.54 10.59
C ILE A 249 -18.78 -3.99 10.32
N LYS A 250 -18.93 -5.21 9.80
CA LYS A 250 -20.24 -5.84 9.56
C LYS A 250 -21.02 -6.04 10.87
N ASP A 251 -20.38 -6.60 11.89
CA ASP A 251 -21.00 -6.90 13.17
C ASP A 251 -21.27 -5.63 14.01
N ALA A 252 -20.54 -4.54 13.75
CA ALA A 252 -20.87 -3.21 14.26
C ALA A 252 -22.13 -2.58 13.60
N GLY A 253 -22.72 -3.22 12.58
CA GLY A 253 -23.92 -2.75 11.89
C GLY A 253 -23.66 -1.67 10.84
N MET A 254 -22.40 -1.50 10.42
CA MET A 254 -22.04 -0.57 9.35
C MET A 254 -22.40 -1.16 7.99
N LYS A 255 -22.50 -0.30 6.97
CA LYS A 255 -22.84 -0.71 5.59
C LYS A 255 -21.69 -0.54 4.60
N TYR A 256 -20.72 0.30 4.93
CA TYR A 256 -19.60 0.66 4.05
C TYR A 256 -18.27 0.48 4.76
N PHE A 257 -17.24 0.25 3.97
CA PHE A 257 -15.85 0.32 4.41
C PHE A 257 -15.07 1.22 3.46
N ARG A 258 -14.03 1.86 3.98
CA ARG A 258 -13.09 2.68 3.22
C ARG A 258 -11.78 1.93 3.08
N PHE A 259 -11.22 1.95 1.88
CA PHE A 259 -9.90 1.42 1.60
C PHE A 259 -8.83 2.44 1.97
N ILE A 260 -7.81 2.00 2.72
CA ILE A 260 -6.74 2.85 3.22
C ILE A 260 -5.41 2.27 2.72
N ALA A 261 -4.79 2.94 1.76
CA ALA A 261 -3.46 2.60 1.32
C ALA A 261 -2.41 2.99 2.37
N THR A 262 -1.30 2.26 2.44
CA THR A 262 -0.12 2.80 3.12
C THR A 262 0.37 4.02 2.33
N LEU A 263 0.75 5.12 3.00
CA LEU A 263 1.33 6.28 2.33
C LEU A 263 2.87 6.21 2.37
N ASP A 264 3.44 5.45 1.44
CA ASP A 264 4.89 5.45 1.19
C ASP A 264 5.28 5.13 -0.26
N LYS A 265 6.56 5.32 -0.60
CA LYS A 265 7.11 5.10 -1.95
C LYS A 265 6.93 3.68 -2.51
N ARG A 266 6.69 2.68 -1.65
CA ARG A 266 6.53 1.27 -2.05
C ARG A 266 5.07 0.88 -2.28
N THR A 267 4.15 1.83 -2.14
CA THR A 267 2.72 1.60 -2.37
C THR A 267 2.49 1.35 -3.86
N SER A 268 1.84 0.24 -4.20
CA SER A 268 1.60 -0.16 -5.58
C SER A 268 0.58 0.76 -6.25
N ALA A 269 0.63 0.87 -7.58
CA ALA A 269 -0.34 1.68 -8.34
C ALA A 269 -1.79 1.29 -8.05
N ILE A 270 -2.07 -0.02 -7.97
CA ILE A 270 -3.40 -0.57 -7.63
C ILE A 270 -3.83 -0.08 -6.24
N CYS A 271 -2.97 -0.19 -5.22
CA CYS A 271 -3.31 0.30 -3.89
C CYS A 271 -3.52 1.83 -3.84
N ARG A 272 -2.79 2.60 -4.65
CA ARG A 272 -2.96 4.06 -4.74
C ARG A 272 -4.32 4.42 -5.33
N GLU A 273 -4.71 3.73 -6.39
CA GLU A 273 -5.99 3.96 -7.06
C GLU A 273 -7.19 3.74 -6.11
N HIS A 274 -7.08 2.75 -5.23
CA HIS A 274 -8.13 2.44 -4.27
C HIS A 274 -8.10 3.32 -3.00
N ASP A 275 -7.06 4.12 -2.77
CA ASP A 275 -6.94 4.91 -1.53
C ASP A 275 -8.10 5.90 -1.36
N GLY A 276 -8.75 5.87 -0.20
CA GLY A 276 -9.89 6.73 0.11
C GLY A 276 -11.22 6.31 -0.52
N ARG A 277 -11.25 5.33 -1.43
CA ARG A 277 -12.49 4.84 -2.03
C ARG A 277 -13.36 4.11 -1.00
N GLU A 278 -14.65 4.36 -1.05
CA GLU A 278 -15.66 3.70 -0.22
C GLU A 278 -16.33 2.57 -1.02
N PHE A 279 -16.56 1.45 -0.35
CA PHE A 279 -17.19 0.27 -0.94
C PHE A 279 -18.32 -0.22 -0.03
N SER A 280 -19.38 -0.77 -0.62
CA SER A 280 -20.40 -1.47 0.13
C SER A 280 -19.84 -2.78 0.70
N LEU A 281 -20.22 -3.13 1.92
CA LEU A 281 -19.90 -4.46 2.49
C LEU A 281 -20.46 -5.61 1.65
N THR A 282 -21.54 -5.38 0.89
CA THR A 282 -22.13 -6.40 -0.01
C THR A 282 -21.27 -6.67 -1.24
N GLU A 283 -20.39 -5.73 -1.60
CA GLU A 283 -19.47 -5.85 -2.74
C GLU A 283 -18.07 -6.29 -2.31
N ALA A 284 -17.87 -6.51 -1.00
CA ALA A 284 -16.58 -6.84 -0.44
C ALA A 284 -16.02 -8.15 -1.02
N SER A 285 -14.89 -8.06 -1.69
CA SER A 285 -14.18 -9.18 -2.30
C SER A 285 -12.67 -9.05 -2.04
N ALA A 286 -12.13 -10.02 -1.30
CA ALA A 286 -10.70 -10.13 -1.06
C ALA A 286 -9.93 -10.23 -2.39
N GLY A 287 -8.82 -9.50 -2.49
CA GLY A 287 -8.02 -9.46 -3.72
C GLY A 287 -8.56 -8.53 -4.81
N SER A 288 -9.71 -7.89 -4.62
CA SER A 288 -10.28 -6.91 -5.56
C SER A 288 -10.45 -5.55 -4.91
N ASN A 289 -11.36 -5.40 -3.96
CA ASN A 289 -11.60 -4.15 -3.22
C ASN A 289 -11.30 -4.27 -1.72
N VAL A 290 -11.04 -5.48 -1.23
CA VAL A 290 -10.51 -5.73 0.13
C VAL A 290 -9.06 -6.22 0.00
N PRO A 291 -8.08 -5.58 0.69
CA PRO A 291 -6.70 -6.05 0.66
C PRO A 291 -6.57 -7.50 1.20
N PRO A 292 -5.54 -8.24 0.76
CA PRO A 292 -4.41 -7.83 -0.06
C PRO A 292 -4.72 -7.83 -1.55
N LEU A 293 -4.38 -6.76 -2.26
CA LEU A 293 -4.54 -6.67 -3.72
C LEU A 293 -3.32 -7.23 -4.49
N HIS A 294 -2.21 -7.45 -3.80
CA HIS A 294 -0.97 -7.95 -4.36
C HIS A 294 -0.09 -8.60 -3.28
N PRO A 295 0.93 -9.39 -3.66
CA PRO A 295 1.91 -9.90 -2.69
C PRO A 295 2.58 -8.75 -1.91
N ASN A 296 2.78 -8.94 -0.61
CA ASN A 296 3.30 -7.92 0.32
C ASN A 296 2.43 -6.64 0.45
N CYS A 297 1.13 -6.71 0.16
CA CYS A 297 0.22 -5.60 0.43
C CYS A 297 0.26 -5.21 1.92
N ARG A 298 0.13 -3.89 2.17
CA ARG A 298 0.11 -3.28 3.51
C ARG A 298 -1.06 -2.30 3.68
N SER A 299 -1.98 -2.32 2.72
CA SER A 299 -3.22 -1.55 2.83
C SER A 299 -4.13 -2.19 3.87
N THR A 300 -4.99 -1.37 4.46
CA THR A 300 -5.99 -1.79 5.43
C THR A 300 -7.36 -1.22 5.06
N ILE A 301 -8.39 -1.57 5.83
CA ILE A 301 -9.73 -1.00 5.70
C ILE A 301 -10.22 -0.49 7.06
N ALA A 302 -11.11 0.50 7.03
CA ALA A 302 -11.87 0.94 8.19
C ALA A 302 -13.34 1.08 7.85
N GLY A 303 -14.21 1.05 8.86
CA GLY A 303 -15.64 1.28 8.66
C GLY A 303 -15.92 2.71 8.20
N SER A 304 -16.94 2.88 7.35
CA SER A 304 -17.43 4.19 6.90
C SER A 304 -18.98 4.26 6.97
N PHE A 305 -19.52 5.46 7.18
CA PHE A 305 -20.94 5.77 7.09
C PHE A 305 -21.42 6.10 5.67
N GLY A 306 -20.53 6.07 4.67
CA GLY A 306 -20.85 6.33 3.26
C GLY A 306 -21.17 7.79 2.96
N ARG A 307 -20.53 8.73 3.67
CA ARG A 307 -20.75 10.19 3.54
C ARG A 307 -19.47 10.96 3.23
N GLY A 308 -18.61 10.45 2.33
CA GLY A 308 -17.44 11.19 1.86
C GLY A 308 -16.44 11.60 2.96
N LEU A 309 -15.35 12.27 2.57
CA LEU A 309 -14.21 12.55 3.43
C LEU A 309 -14.58 13.38 4.68
N GLY A 310 -14.34 12.81 5.86
CA GLY A 310 -14.26 13.58 7.11
C GLY A 310 -12.96 14.42 7.12
N LYS A 311 -13.08 15.74 6.99
CA LYS A 311 -11.97 16.71 6.80
C LYS A 311 -11.08 16.98 8.03
N TYR A 312 -11.00 16.09 9.04
CA TYR A 312 -10.41 16.48 10.34
C TYR A 312 -9.41 15.49 10.97
N GLY A 313 -8.12 15.84 10.86
CA GLY A 313 -6.93 15.46 11.65
C GLY A 313 -5.97 14.53 10.90
N THR A 314 -5.23 13.57 11.50
CA THR A 314 -4.03 13.00 10.83
C THR A 314 -3.92 11.48 10.71
N ARG A 315 -3.46 10.95 9.57
CA ARG A 315 -3.05 9.55 9.29
C ARG A 315 -1.52 9.40 9.18
N PHE A 316 -0.98 8.19 9.39
CA PHE A 316 0.46 7.93 9.28
C PHE A 316 0.91 7.82 7.82
N ALA A 317 2.06 8.42 7.51
CA ALA A 317 2.73 8.36 6.22
C ALA A 317 4.24 8.29 6.41
N ARG A 318 5.00 8.11 5.33
CA ARG A 318 6.47 8.25 5.35
C ARG A 318 6.88 9.45 4.53
N ASP A 319 7.98 10.12 4.84
CA ASP A 319 8.51 11.19 3.99
C ASP A 319 9.42 10.64 2.87
N LYS A 320 10.02 11.53 2.06
CA LYS A 320 10.99 11.16 1.01
C LYS A 320 12.15 10.29 1.53
N SER A 321 12.54 10.45 2.79
CA SER A 321 13.64 9.76 3.46
C SER A 321 13.21 8.45 4.11
N GLY A 322 11.91 8.13 4.12
CA GLY A 322 11.34 6.93 4.73
C GLY A 322 11.03 7.09 6.23
N LYS A 323 11.21 8.28 6.80
CA LYS A 323 10.88 8.59 8.20
C LYS A 323 9.37 8.68 8.36
N GLY A 324 8.84 8.15 9.47
CA GLY A 324 7.41 8.23 9.78
C GLY A 324 6.98 9.66 10.08
N ILE A 325 5.88 10.10 9.47
CA ILE A 325 5.25 11.41 9.63
C ILE A 325 3.73 11.22 9.79
N HIS A 326 3.04 12.23 10.32
CA HIS A 326 1.59 12.28 10.34
C HIS A 326 1.11 13.37 9.37
N VAL A 327 0.17 13.02 8.49
CA VAL A 327 -0.42 13.89 7.46
C VAL A 327 -1.93 13.97 7.63
N PRO A 328 -2.64 14.97 7.07
CA PRO A 328 -4.10 15.02 7.16
C PRO A 328 -4.78 13.69 6.79
N SER A 329 -5.84 13.28 7.50
CA SER A 329 -6.49 11.98 7.34
C SER A 329 -7.18 11.83 5.98
N ASP A 330 -7.71 12.93 5.46
CA ASP A 330 -8.31 13.06 4.14
C ASP A 330 -7.27 13.19 3.02
N MET A 331 -5.97 13.27 3.35
CA MET A 331 -4.91 13.31 2.37
C MET A 331 -4.84 11.99 1.61
N THR A 332 -5.06 12.05 0.31
CA THR A 332 -4.89 10.91 -0.59
C THR A 332 -3.40 10.63 -0.83
N TYR A 333 -3.09 9.46 -1.41
CA TYR A 333 -1.73 9.18 -1.85
C TYR A 333 -1.17 10.23 -2.81
N GLU A 334 -2.00 10.73 -3.74
CA GLU A 334 -1.58 11.73 -4.73
C GLU A 334 -1.17 13.04 -4.04
N ASP A 335 -2.02 13.53 -3.14
CA ASP A 335 -1.74 14.72 -2.32
C ASP A 335 -0.46 14.55 -1.50
N TRP A 336 -0.28 13.39 -0.87
CA TRP A 336 0.93 13.09 -0.09
C TRP A 336 2.17 13.03 -0.97
N TYR A 337 2.10 12.38 -2.13
CA TYR A 337 3.24 12.21 -3.04
C TYR A 337 3.70 13.57 -3.59
N ASN A 338 2.77 14.39 -4.06
CA ASN A 338 3.05 15.73 -4.57
C ASN A 338 3.67 16.63 -3.48
N LYS A 339 3.16 16.52 -2.24
CA LYS A 339 3.60 17.34 -1.11
C LYS A 339 4.91 16.90 -0.45
N TYR A 340 5.11 15.61 -0.26
CA TYR A 340 6.20 15.07 0.58
C TYR A 340 7.25 14.27 -0.20
N VAL A 341 7.03 13.96 -1.48
CA VAL A 341 7.97 13.19 -2.32
C VAL A 341 8.50 13.99 -3.50
N GLU A 342 7.63 14.64 -4.27
CA GLU A 342 8.01 15.39 -5.47
C GLU A 342 8.49 16.81 -5.19
N GLY A 343 7.90 17.51 -4.21
CA GLY A 343 8.27 18.89 -3.84
C GLY A 343 7.66 19.96 -4.76
N SER A 344 6.97 19.57 -5.83
CA SER A 344 6.21 20.45 -6.73
C SER A 344 5.11 21.23 -6.01
N TYR A 345 4.37 20.56 -5.11
CA TYR A 345 3.32 21.21 -4.32
C TYR A 345 3.88 22.29 -3.37
N HIS A 346 5.11 22.14 -2.87
CA HIS A 346 5.72 23.17 -2.03
C HIS A 346 5.95 24.46 -2.84
N LYS A 347 6.52 24.33 -4.04
CA LYS A 347 6.75 25.46 -4.96
C LYS A 347 5.43 26.08 -5.44
N TYR A 348 4.43 25.25 -5.73
CA TYR A 348 3.07 25.71 -6.02
C TYR A 348 2.46 26.53 -4.89
N ILE A 349 2.54 26.04 -3.65
CA ILE A 349 2.03 26.74 -2.46
C ILE A 349 2.82 28.01 -2.17
N GLU A 350 4.13 28.03 -2.38
CA GLU A 350 4.93 29.25 -2.31
C GLU A 350 4.48 30.28 -3.36
N GLY A 351 4.24 29.84 -4.59
CA GLY A 351 3.72 30.67 -5.68
C GLY A 351 2.34 31.26 -5.39
N LEU A 352 1.42 30.45 -4.84
CA LEU A 352 0.11 30.92 -4.41
C LEU A 352 0.20 31.90 -3.24
N ASN A 353 1.02 31.62 -2.22
CA ASN A 353 1.21 32.51 -1.09
C ASN A 353 1.86 33.83 -1.50
N ASP A 354 2.77 33.81 -2.49
CA ASP A 354 3.31 35.02 -3.10
C ASP A 354 2.22 35.83 -3.83
N ALA A 355 1.37 35.18 -4.62
CA ALA A 355 0.25 35.84 -5.29
C ALA A 355 -0.71 36.50 -4.28
N PHE A 356 -1.11 35.78 -3.22
CA PHE A 356 -1.95 36.34 -2.16
C PHE A 356 -1.30 37.54 -1.47
N ARG A 357 0.00 37.45 -1.17
CA ARG A 357 0.75 38.56 -0.55
C ARG A 357 0.78 39.79 -1.47
N LYS A 358 1.03 39.59 -2.77
CA LYS A 358 1.05 40.68 -3.76
C LYS A 358 -0.33 41.31 -3.92
N ALA A 359 -1.38 40.50 -4.03
CA ALA A 359 -2.76 40.96 -4.15
C ALA A 359 -3.18 41.79 -2.94
N LEU A 360 -2.90 41.30 -1.73
CA LEU A 360 -3.22 41.99 -0.49
C LEU A 360 -2.42 43.29 -0.34
N ALA A 361 -1.11 43.26 -0.63
CA ALA A 361 -0.25 44.44 -0.54
C ALA A 361 -0.64 45.52 -1.57
N PHE A 362 -0.99 45.12 -2.79
CA PHE A 362 -1.49 46.02 -3.83
C PHE A 362 -2.83 46.65 -3.41
N GLY A 363 -3.75 45.82 -2.93
CA GLY A 363 -5.06 46.25 -2.43
C GLY A 363 -4.95 47.25 -1.29
N HIS A 364 -4.15 46.97 -0.25
CA HIS A 364 -3.96 47.91 0.87
C HIS A 364 -3.31 49.22 0.45
N ARG A 365 -2.43 49.21 -0.56
CA ARG A 365 -1.74 50.41 -1.04
C ARG A 365 -2.63 51.31 -1.90
N THR A 366 -3.52 50.72 -2.71
CA THR A 366 -4.23 51.44 -3.78
C THR A 366 -5.74 51.52 -3.58
N GLY A 367 -6.31 50.62 -2.77
CA GLY A 367 -7.76 50.40 -2.69
C GLY A 367 -8.35 49.69 -3.92
N ASN A 368 -7.53 49.28 -4.89
CA ASN A 368 -7.97 48.67 -6.14
C ASN A 368 -7.79 47.15 -6.16
N GLU A 369 -8.39 46.51 -7.15
CA GLU A 369 -8.23 45.09 -7.43
C GLU A 369 -7.01 44.81 -8.32
N GLY A 370 -6.29 43.75 -7.98
CA GLY A 370 -5.25 43.15 -8.82
C GLY A 370 -5.62 41.73 -9.19
N LEU A 371 -5.12 41.27 -10.34
CA LEU A 371 -5.36 39.93 -10.88
C LEU A 371 -4.00 39.24 -11.12
N TYR A 372 -3.85 38.03 -10.59
CA TYR A 372 -2.61 37.28 -10.54
C TYR A 372 -2.85 35.84 -11.00
N TRP A 373 -1.93 35.31 -11.81
CA TRP A 373 -2.05 33.96 -12.37
C TRP A 373 -0.95 33.06 -11.84
N ARG A 374 -1.27 31.81 -11.49
CA ARG A 374 -0.29 30.78 -11.15
C ARG A 374 -0.54 29.49 -11.93
N ASP A 375 0.53 28.88 -12.42
CA ASP A 375 0.47 27.52 -12.95
C ASP A 375 0.57 26.50 -11.80
N LYS A 376 0.41 25.21 -12.10
CA LYS A 376 0.48 24.12 -11.12
C LYS A 376 1.90 23.87 -10.56
N ASP A 377 2.90 24.57 -11.08
CA ASP A 377 4.28 24.58 -10.55
C ASP A 377 4.57 25.83 -9.70
N GLY A 378 3.59 26.74 -9.53
CA GLY A 378 3.70 27.98 -8.77
C GLY A 378 4.39 29.13 -9.50
N ASN A 379 4.68 28.98 -10.80
CA ASN A 379 5.25 30.07 -11.59
C ASN A 379 4.17 31.09 -11.97
N THR A 380 4.60 32.23 -12.52
CA THR A 380 3.73 33.31 -13.02
C THR A 380 3.62 33.19 -14.54
N PRO A 381 2.60 32.51 -15.11
CA PRO A 381 2.51 32.24 -16.54
C PRO A 381 2.00 33.45 -17.35
N PHE A 382 1.38 34.43 -16.68
CA PHE A 382 0.92 35.68 -17.27
C PHE A 382 1.25 36.85 -16.32
N PRO A 383 1.64 38.04 -16.83
CA PRO A 383 1.98 39.20 -16.00
C PRO A 383 0.85 39.61 -15.02
N ASP A 384 1.25 40.11 -13.85
CA ASP A 384 0.32 40.64 -12.85
C ASP A 384 -0.43 41.86 -13.42
N MET A 385 -1.76 41.92 -13.25
CA MET A 385 -2.61 42.98 -13.76
C MET A 385 -3.23 43.81 -12.63
N SER A 386 -3.57 45.06 -12.94
CA SER A 386 -4.21 45.99 -12.00
C SER A 386 -5.46 46.60 -12.62
N GLY A 387 -6.44 46.88 -11.77
CA GLY A 387 -7.73 47.45 -12.16
C GLY A 387 -8.14 48.65 -11.30
N ASN A 388 -9.43 48.89 -11.26
CA ASN A 388 -10.07 49.87 -10.37
C ASN A 388 -10.58 49.16 -9.09
N GLN A 389 -11.41 49.85 -8.30
CA GLN A 389 -11.94 49.31 -7.04
C GLN A 389 -12.88 48.10 -7.20
N ASN A 390 -13.41 47.86 -8.39
CA ASN A 390 -14.49 46.90 -8.64
C ASN A 390 -14.23 45.92 -9.79
N SER A 391 -13.11 46.07 -10.52
CA SER A 391 -12.84 45.24 -11.71
C SER A 391 -11.43 45.40 -12.24
N VAL A 392 -10.94 44.34 -12.90
CA VAL A 392 -9.76 44.34 -13.78
C VAL A 392 -10.23 44.06 -15.21
N VAL A 393 -9.79 44.87 -16.18
CA VAL A 393 -10.17 44.71 -17.60
C VAL A 393 -9.32 43.62 -18.25
N PHE A 394 -9.97 42.67 -18.94
CA PHE A 394 -9.30 41.58 -19.64
C PHE A 394 -8.84 42.06 -21.02
N SER A 395 -7.53 42.05 -21.29
CA SER A 395 -6.97 42.37 -22.60
C SER A 395 -7.18 41.23 -23.60
N ASP A 396 -7.10 41.52 -24.89
CA ASP A 396 -7.13 40.50 -25.95
C ASP A 396 -6.03 39.44 -25.75
N GLU A 397 -4.84 39.89 -25.35
CA GLU A 397 -3.70 39.02 -25.01
C GLU A 397 -4.03 38.04 -23.87
N LEU A 398 -4.68 38.51 -22.80
CA LEU A 398 -5.10 37.64 -21.70
C LEU A 398 -6.16 36.63 -22.17
N MET A 399 -7.15 37.08 -22.94
CA MET A 399 -8.20 36.20 -23.45
C MET A 399 -7.64 35.12 -24.36
N GLU A 400 -6.65 35.45 -25.20
CA GLU A 400 -5.94 34.49 -26.05
C GLU A 400 -5.11 33.50 -25.22
N PHE A 401 -4.36 34.00 -24.22
CA PHE A 401 -3.62 33.16 -23.28
C PHE A 401 -4.54 32.13 -22.59
N LEU A 402 -5.69 32.57 -22.07
CA LEU A 402 -6.63 31.69 -21.38
C LEU A 402 -7.28 30.67 -22.31
N LYS A 403 -7.51 31.00 -23.58
CA LYS A 403 -8.06 30.06 -24.58
C LYS A 403 -7.04 29.00 -25.00
N ASN A 404 -5.77 29.36 -25.05
CA ASN A 404 -4.69 28.49 -25.53
C ASN A 404 -4.05 27.65 -24.41
N ALA A 405 -4.22 28.03 -23.14
CA ALA A 405 -3.73 27.26 -22.01
C ALA A 405 -4.46 25.91 -21.86
N GLY A 406 -3.72 24.89 -21.40
CA GLY A 406 -4.28 23.56 -21.14
C GLY A 406 -5.41 23.58 -20.11
N GLU A 407 -6.33 22.61 -20.19
CA GLU A 407 -7.46 22.50 -19.27
C GLU A 407 -6.99 22.31 -17.81
N GLY A 408 -7.54 23.11 -16.89
CA GLY A 408 -7.24 23.05 -15.46
C GLY A 408 -5.79 23.38 -15.08
N THR A 409 -5.01 24.06 -15.91
CA THR A 409 -3.59 24.33 -15.63
C THR A 409 -3.35 25.63 -14.86
N LEU A 410 -4.36 26.51 -14.74
CA LEU A 410 -4.22 27.85 -14.19
C LEU A 410 -5.10 28.07 -12.96
N ASP A 411 -4.54 28.75 -11.97
CA ASP A 411 -5.28 29.34 -10.86
C ASP A 411 -5.25 30.86 -10.95
N CYS A 412 -6.41 31.46 -10.71
CA CYS A 412 -6.61 32.91 -10.77
C CYS A 412 -6.78 33.45 -9.35
N ILE A 413 -5.98 34.44 -8.98
CA ILE A 413 -5.98 35.05 -7.65
C ILE A 413 -6.28 36.54 -7.79
N HIS A 414 -7.24 37.06 -7.03
CA HIS A 414 -7.51 38.50 -6.94
C HIS A 414 -7.89 38.93 -5.53
N ASN A 415 -7.94 40.24 -5.29
CA ASN A 415 -8.33 40.80 -4.00
C ASN A 415 -9.64 41.57 -4.07
N HIS A 416 -10.45 41.48 -3.03
CA HIS A 416 -11.65 42.30 -2.86
C HIS A 416 -11.45 43.30 -1.71
N PRO A 417 -11.47 44.62 -1.97
CA PRO A 417 -11.31 45.65 -0.93
C PRO A 417 -12.33 45.54 0.22
N MET A 418 -13.59 45.22 -0.12
CA MET A 418 -14.66 45.03 0.87
C MET A 418 -14.63 43.64 1.54
N SER A 419 -13.65 42.79 1.19
CA SER A 419 -13.50 41.41 1.70
C SER A 419 -14.70 40.48 1.46
N SER A 420 -15.60 40.87 0.54
CA SER A 420 -16.73 40.06 0.07
C SER A 420 -16.27 38.86 -0.73
N SER A 421 -17.15 37.87 -0.89
CA SER A 421 -16.90 36.71 -1.75
C SER A 421 -17.02 37.06 -3.24
N PHE A 422 -17.05 36.05 -4.12
CA PHE A 422 -17.07 36.22 -5.58
C PHE A 422 -18.32 36.97 -6.07
N SER A 423 -18.14 37.80 -7.09
CA SER A 423 -19.22 38.37 -7.90
C SER A 423 -19.67 37.37 -8.97
N GLY A 424 -20.84 37.62 -9.57
CA GLY A 424 -21.32 36.82 -10.70
C GLY A 424 -20.35 36.87 -11.90
N GLN A 425 -19.65 38.00 -12.07
CA GLN A 425 -18.64 38.19 -13.11
C GLN A 425 -17.41 37.29 -12.88
N ASP A 426 -16.90 37.19 -11.65
CA ASP A 426 -15.76 36.33 -11.32
C ASP A 426 -16.07 34.86 -11.64
N LEU A 427 -17.28 34.43 -11.25
CA LEU A 427 -17.77 33.09 -11.54
C LEU A 427 -17.94 32.84 -13.04
N CYS A 428 -18.37 33.85 -13.80
CA CYS A 428 -18.45 33.76 -15.26
C CYS A 428 -17.08 33.59 -15.90
N VAL A 429 -16.05 34.29 -15.42
CA VAL A 429 -14.67 34.12 -15.90
C VAL A 429 -14.20 32.69 -15.64
N MET A 430 -14.32 32.21 -14.40
CA MET A 430 -13.97 30.83 -14.04
C MET A 430 -14.69 29.81 -14.93
N ASN A 431 -16.00 30.01 -15.15
CA ASN A 431 -16.83 29.12 -15.95
C ASN A 431 -16.51 29.14 -17.45
N ALA A 432 -16.18 30.31 -18.02
CA ALA A 432 -15.97 30.51 -19.44
C ALA A 432 -14.66 29.88 -19.95
N TYR A 433 -13.60 29.86 -19.12
CA TYR A 433 -12.30 29.36 -19.52
C TYR A 433 -11.99 28.01 -18.85
N LYS A 434 -11.87 26.95 -19.66
CA LYS A 434 -11.52 25.60 -19.18
C LYS A 434 -10.12 25.51 -18.60
N SER A 435 -9.23 26.43 -18.98
CA SER A 435 -7.87 26.50 -18.44
C SER A 435 -7.83 26.88 -16.97
N ILE A 436 -8.87 27.53 -16.44
CA ILE A 436 -8.98 27.90 -15.04
C ILE A 436 -9.50 26.72 -14.23
N ASP A 437 -8.65 26.21 -13.33
CA ASP A 437 -9.00 25.21 -12.32
C ASP A 437 -9.68 25.87 -11.12
N LYS A 438 -9.02 26.87 -10.51
CA LYS A 438 -9.54 27.57 -9.32
C LYS A 438 -9.55 29.08 -9.47
N MET A 439 -10.63 29.69 -8.99
CA MET A 439 -10.73 31.11 -8.71
C MET A 439 -10.53 31.34 -7.22
N LEU A 440 -9.64 32.27 -6.86
CA LEU A 440 -9.22 32.53 -5.49
C LEU A 440 -9.34 34.02 -5.18
N VAL A 441 -10.00 34.37 -4.07
CA VAL A 441 -10.12 35.75 -3.57
C VAL A 441 -9.41 35.87 -2.23
N ILE A 442 -8.71 36.99 -2.02
CA ILE A 442 -8.28 37.44 -0.69
C ILE A 442 -8.92 38.77 -0.33
N GLY A 443 -9.66 38.79 0.78
CA GLY A 443 -10.16 40.00 1.40
C GLY A 443 -9.04 40.78 2.09
N HIS A 444 -9.20 42.09 2.18
CA HIS A 444 -8.26 42.97 2.92
C HIS A 444 -8.21 42.67 4.42
N ASP A 445 -9.17 41.90 4.95
CA ASP A 445 -9.16 41.38 6.31
C ASP A 445 -8.45 40.01 6.47
N GLY A 446 -7.86 39.50 5.39
CA GLY A 446 -7.14 38.23 5.34
C GLY A 446 -8.02 37.01 5.01
N THR A 447 -9.35 37.17 4.96
CA THR A 447 -10.26 36.07 4.60
C THR A 447 -10.02 35.64 3.16
N LYS A 448 -9.98 34.33 2.91
CA LYS A 448 -9.79 33.77 1.58
C LYS A 448 -11.02 32.99 1.13
N TYR A 449 -11.32 33.06 -0.16
CA TYR A 449 -12.36 32.25 -0.80
C TYR A 449 -11.75 31.47 -1.95
N SER A 450 -12.24 30.26 -2.17
CA SER A 450 -11.93 29.46 -3.33
C SER A 450 -13.21 28.96 -3.99
N CYS A 451 -13.21 28.93 -5.32
CA CYS A 451 -14.26 28.29 -6.11
C CYS A 451 -13.61 27.50 -7.25
N SER A 452 -14.12 26.31 -7.54
CA SER A 452 -13.74 25.52 -8.72
C SER A 452 -14.96 24.82 -9.30
N VAL A 453 -14.96 24.66 -10.63
CA VAL A 453 -16.03 23.90 -11.30
C VAL A 453 -16.00 22.43 -10.88
N GLY A 454 -14.82 21.86 -10.64
CA GLY A 454 -14.64 20.47 -10.22
C GLY A 454 -15.30 19.49 -11.21
N ASN A 455 -16.10 18.55 -10.69
CA ASN A 455 -16.93 17.64 -11.49
C ASN A 455 -18.30 18.23 -11.87
N GLY A 456 -18.56 19.49 -11.52
CA GLY A 456 -19.80 20.20 -11.79
C GLY A 456 -19.95 20.64 -13.24
N LYS A 457 -21.07 21.31 -13.54
CA LYS A 457 -21.40 21.70 -14.92
C LYS A 457 -20.87 23.09 -15.25
N ARG A 458 -20.19 23.22 -16.39
CA ARG A 458 -19.99 24.53 -17.04
C ARG A 458 -21.27 24.89 -17.81
N ILE A 459 -21.82 26.06 -17.55
CA ILE A 459 -23.11 26.51 -18.09
C ILE A 459 -22.97 27.88 -18.78
N ARG A 460 -24.04 28.37 -19.40
CA ARG A 460 -24.01 29.69 -20.06
C ARG A 460 -23.84 30.81 -19.03
N SER A 461 -22.93 31.75 -19.28
CA SER A 461 -22.62 32.87 -18.38
C SER A 461 -23.84 33.73 -18.07
N GLU A 462 -24.78 33.89 -19.00
CA GLU A 462 -26.03 34.64 -18.76
C GLU A 462 -26.89 33.98 -17.68
N TYR A 463 -26.89 32.65 -17.58
CA TYR A 463 -27.59 31.95 -16.51
C TYR A 463 -26.92 32.21 -15.16
N ILE A 464 -25.58 32.15 -15.10
CA ILE A 464 -24.81 32.38 -13.87
C ILE A 464 -25.12 33.77 -13.32
N LEU A 465 -25.03 34.81 -14.15
CA LEU A 465 -25.33 36.18 -13.74
C LEU A 465 -26.76 36.31 -13.20
N LYS A 466 -27.75 35.88 -14.00
CA LYS A 466 -29.16 35.98 -13.61
C LYS A 466 -29.47 35.21 -12.33
N ARG A 467 -28.86 34.03 -12.17
CA ARG A 467 -29.10 33.17 -11.01
C ARG A 467 -28.41 33.71 -9.76
N HIS A 468 -27.16 34.15 -9.88
CA HIS A 468 -26.42 34.79 -8.82
C HIS A 468 -27.16 36.02 -8.29
N ASP A 469 -27.63 36.92 -9.17
CA ASP A 469 -28.40 38.10 -8.78
C ASP A 469 -29.71 37.73 -8.08
N ALA A 470 -30.42 36.70 -8.58
CA ALA A 470 -31.63 36.22 -7.94
C ALA A 470 -31.38 35.67 -6.53
N ILE A 471 -30.29 34.92 -6.33
CA ILE A 471 -29.91 34.39 -5.02
C ILE A 471 -29.53 35.54 -4.08
N ILE A 472 -28.68 36.47 -4.51
CA ILE A 472 -28.30 37.64 -3.71
C ILE A 472 -29.52 38.46 -3.30
N ASN A 473 -30.44 38.75 -4.22
CA ASN A 473 -31.67 39.47 -3.92
C ASN A 473 -32.54 38.69 -2.89
N GLY A 474 -32.52 37.36 -2.94
CA GLY A 474 -33.16 36.51 -1.93
C GLY A 474 -32.63 36.71 -0.50
N TYR A 475 -31.37 37.14 -0.37
CA TYR A 475 -30.73 37.43 0.91
C TYR A 475 -30.91 38.89 1.40
N GLU A 476 -31.66 39.73 0.69
CA GLU A 476 -31.84 41.14 1.07
C GLU A 476 -32.41 41.31 2.49
N MET A 477 -33.39 40.49 2.88
CA MET A 477 -33.94 40.52 4.25
C MET A 477 -32.91 40.10 5.29
N THR A 478 -32.03 39.14 4.96
CA THR A 478 -30.95 38.69 5.84
C THR A 478 -29.93 39.80 6.03
N TYR A 479 -29.51 40.46 4.94
CA TYR A 479 -28.65 41.64 4.98
C TYR A 479 -29.21 42.73 5.92
N ARG A 480 -30.47 43.14 5.69
CA ARG A 480 -31.14 44.18 6.49
C ARG A 480 -31.22 43.80 7.97
N LYS A 481 -31.45 42.53 8.29
CA LYS A 481 -31.45 42.03 9.67
C LYS A 481 -30.07 42.15 10.31
N LEU A 482 -29.02 41.67 9.64
CA LEU A 482 -27.65 41.73 10.17
C LEU A 482 -27.23 43.17 10.50
N VAL A 483 -27.49 44.10 9.58
CA VAL A 483 -27.22 45.54 9.81
C VAL A 483 -28.04 46.10 10.96
N LYS A 484 -29.35 45.77 11.02
CA LYS A 484 -30.23 46.19 12.13
C LYS A 484 -29.76 45.69 13.49
N PHE A 485 -29.14 44.51 13.56
CA PHE A 485 -28.57 43.94 14.79
C PHE A 485 -27.14 44.43 15.09
N GLY A 486 -26.68 45.49 14.42
CA GLY A 486 -25.44 46.18 14.75
C GLY A 486 -24.20 45.68 14.00
N MET A 487 -24.36 44.83 12.97
CA MET A 487 -23.26 44.45 12.09
C MET A 487 -22.92 45.59 11.12
N ASP A 488 -21.63 45.84 10.92
CA ASP A 488 -21.15 46.77 9.89
C ASP A 488 -21.66 46.37 8.48
N GLN A 489 -21.93 47.35 7.61
CA GLN A 489 -22.50 47.10 6.29
C GLN A 489 -21.61 46.22 5.41
N ASN A 490 -20.28 46.40 5.45
CA ASN A 490 -19.35 45.59 4.67
C ASN A 490 -19.25 44.18 5.25
N ALA A 491 -19.25 44.04 6.58
CA ALA A 491 -19.28 42.74 7.24
C ALA A 491 -20.59 41.98 6.94
N ALA A 492 -21.73 42.65 6.93
CA ALA A 492 -23.02 42.06 6.57
C ALA A 492 -23.05 41.64 5.10
N TRP A 493 -22.52 42.48 4.20
CA TRP A 493 -22.41 42.17 2.77
C TRP A 493 -21.49 40.98 2.51
N LYS A 494 -20.37 40.89 3.23
CA LYS A 494 -19.44 39.76 3.20
C LYS A 494 -20.12 38.43 3.55
N GLU A 495 -20.92 38.40 4.61
CA GLU A 495 -21.63 37.16 4.99
C GLU A 495 -22.73 36.79 3.99
N VAL A 496 -23.45 37.78 3.46
CA VAL A 496 -24.49 37.56 2.44
C VAL A 496 -23.92 37.02 1.14
N THR A 497 -22.83 37.62 0.65
CA THR A 497 -22.15 37.14 -0.56
C THR A 497 -21.56 35.74 -0.37
N HIS A 498 -21.06 35.41 0.82
CA HIS A 498 -20.61 34.06 1.14
C HIS A 498 -21.74 33.03 1.05
N LEU A 499 -22.89 33.30 1.68
CA LEU A 499 -24.04 32.40 1.65
C LEU A 499 -24.60 32.23 0.23
N ALA A 500 -24.71 33.31 -0.52
CA ALA A 500 -25.18 33.27 -1.90
C ALA A 500 -24.30 32.40 -2.80
N ASN A 501 -22.98 32.46 -2.60
CA ASN A 501 -22.03 31.63 -3.36
C ASN A 501 -22.06 30.15 -2.95
N ILE A 502 -22.35 29.82 -1.68
CA ILE A 502 -22.60 28.44 -1.25
C ILE A 502 -23.81 27.86 -1.99
N ASP A 503 -24.92 28.59 -2.02
CA ASP A 503 -26.15 28.14 -2.66
C ASP A 503 -25.97 27.91 -4.16
N LEU A 504 -25.30 28.85 -4.83
CA LEU A 504 -25.01 28.73 -6.26
C LEU A 504 -24.06 27.57 -6.56
N ALA A 505 -23.00 27.40 -5.76
CA ALA A 505 -22.06 26.29 -5.93
C ALA A 505 -22.74 24.93 -5.76
N ASN A 506 -23.57 24.78 -4.73
CA ASN A 506 -24.36 23.56 -4.50
C ASN A 506 -25.33 23.26 -5.65
N GLU A 507 -26.00 24.29 -6.21
CA GLU A 507 -26.90 24.13 -7.35
C GLU A 507 -26.16 23.63 -8.61
N LEU A 508 -24.95 24.15 -8.86
CA LEU A 508 -24.17 23.84 -10.06
C LEU A 508 -23.24 22.63 -9.91
N GLY A 509 -23.12 22.09 -8.69
CA GLY A 509 -22.18 21.03 -8.34
C GLY A 509 -20.72 21.49 -8.35
N TRP A 510 -20.48 22.78 -8.08
CA TRP A 510 -19.14 23.36 -7.96
C TRP A 510 -18.62 23.24 -6.53
N ASP A 511 -17.30 23.27 -6.37
CA ASP A 511 -16.65 23.29 -5.07
C ASP A 511 -16.42 24.74 -4.65
N TYR A 512 -16.86 25.09 -3.44
CA TYR A 512 -16.69 26.42 -2.86
C TYR A 512 -16.23 26.32 -1.40
N GLU A 513 -15.27 27.16 -1.01
CA GLU A 513 -14.75 27.20 0.35
C GLU A 513 -14.41 28.63 0.79
N ARG A 514 -14.56 28.88 2.10
CA ARG A 514 -14.03 30.07 2.79
C ARG A 514 -13.05 29.63 3.86
N THR A 515 -11.86 30.22 3.86
CA THR A 515 -10.80 29.98 4.85
C THR A 515 -10.34 31.31 5.46
N LYS A 516 -9.72 31.24 6.65
CA LYS A 516 -9.19 32.41 7.36
C LYS A 516 -7.68 32.26 7.56
#